data_AF-A0A7Z9JYN0-F1
#
_entry.id   AF-A0A7Z9JYN0-F1
#
_cell.length_a   1.000
_cell.length_b   1.000
_cell.length_c   1.000
_cell.angle_alpha   90.00
_cell.angle_beta   90.00
_cell.angle_gamma   90.00
#
_symmetry.space_group_name_H-M   'P 1'
#
loop_
_entity.id
_entity.type
_entity.pdbx_description
1 polymer ?
#
loop_
_entity_poly.entity_id
_entity_poly.type
_entity_poly.pdbx_seq_one_letter_code
_entity_poly.pdbx_strand_id
1 'polypeptide(L)'
;MIKPLYLICIICSLWLLTTAEKTIANTKLLIPYNTQSKIISILIPGERALRFQELLIEKDKTIKRHLQSVNLKLITSSREHTQNLWLDEELLETRKSCLRSPTSSCVIEQAHAEAKATTDIWRRDFSLIFVTEAQVKFGDITAATETTEAIKNASLRLPALLIIAKAHAVVGNFQEADKITNEVENNIEKIRMPYIRTWVFALSASALTATKNFKHARMNILEALQTVGQIKESSTRAEMHALIASAQAGVSDLSGASENINRAFTEVDKTEDPFLSALALTFIASTQSEVGQNKNYKRT
;
A
#
# COMPACT_ATOMS: atom_id res chain seq x y z
N MET A 1 31.47 -2.19 5.46
CA MET A 1 30.98 -2.39 6.85
C MET A 1 29.79 -1.47 7.06
N ILE A 2 28.58 -2.00 6.90
CA ILE A 2 27.32 -1.26 6.92
C ILE A 2 26.63 -1.53 8.28
N LYS A 3 26.21 -0.46 8.98
CA LYS A 3 25.44 -0.53 10.22
C LYS A 3 23.93 -0.61 9.89
N PRO A 4 23.13 -1.41 10.62
CA PRO A 4 21.68 -1.44 10.48
C PRO A 4 21.03 -0.37 11.37
N LEU A 5 20.01 0.33 10.85
CA LEU A 5 19.14 1.23 11.61
C LEU A 5 17.73 0.64 11.60
N TYR A 6 17.33 0.11 12.75
CA TYR A 6 15.99 -0.35 13.09
C TYR A 6 15.14 0.86 13.49
N LEU A 7 13.90 0.95 13.00
CA LEU A 7 12.85 1.73 13.68
C LEU A 7 11.52 0.97 13.66
N ILE A 8 10.97 0.81 14.86
CA ILE A 8 9.86 -0.05 15.25
C ILE A 8 8.54 0.75 15.31
N CYS A 9 7.51 0.13 14.71
CA CYS A 9 6.07 0.18 14.97
C CYS A 9 5.54 1.03 16.15
N ILE A 10 4.76 2.09 15.88
CA ILE A 10 3.72 2.62 16.79
C ILE A 10 2.50 3.09 15.97
N ILE A 11 1.59 2.17 15.63
CA ILE A 11 0.23 2.53 15.18
C ILE A 11 -0.87 1.83 16.02
N CYS A 12 -0.54 0.97 16.98
CA CYS A 12 -1.56 0.30 17.80
C CYS A 12 -2.04 1.05 19.07
N SER A 13 -1.53 2.24 19.40
CA SER A 13 -1.89 2.93 20.66
C SER A 13 -2.80 4.15 20.51
N LEU A 14 -3.19 4.56 19.30
CA LEU A 14 -4.06 5.74 19.11
C LEU A 14 -5.58 5.44 19.12
N TRP A 15 -5.99 4.17 19.13
CA TRP A 15 -7.42 3.79 19.16
C TRP A 15 -8.00 3.57 20.57
N LEU A 16 -7.17 3.67 21.63
CA LEU A 16 -7.60 3.45 23.02
C LEU A 16 -7.81 4.73 23.83
N LEU A 17 -7.65 5.92 23.24
CA LEU A 17 -7.70 7.20 23.98
C LEU A 17 -8.88 8.12 23.63
N THR A 18 -9.80 7.71 22.77
CA THR A 18 -10.99 8.53 22.42
C THR A 18 -12.25 8.21 23.22
N THR A 19 -12.21 7.32 24.21
CA THR A 19 -13.40 6.97 25.03
C THR A 19 -13.24 7.17 26.55
N ALA A 20 -12.16 7.81 27.02
CA ALA A 20 -11.93 8.04 28.45
C ALA A 20 -12.15 9.51 28.88
N GLU A 21 -13.16 10.18 28.34
CA GLU A 21 -13.78 11.34 28.99
C GLU A 21 -15.18 10.97 29.44
N LYS A 22 -15.26 10.25 30.57
CA LYS A 22 -16.31 10.42 31.60
C LYS A 22 -16.07 9.46 32.76
N THR A 23 -16.27 10.02 33.96
CA THR A 23 -16.47 9.34 35.25
C THR A 23 -15.25 8.66 35.90
N ILE A 24 -14.54 9.46 36.69
CA ILE A 24 -13.94 8.99 37.95
C ILE A 24 -15.10 8.73 38.92
N ALA A 25 -15.40 7.46 39.20
CA ALA A 25 -15.98 7.01 40.48
C ALA A 25 -16.03 5.48 40.51
N ASN A 26 -15.20 4.91 41.38
CA ASN A 26 -15.29 3.56 41.93
C ASN A 26 -15.06 2.34 41.01
N THR A 27 -14.33 1.40 41.60
CA THR A 27 -14.23 -0.05 41.30
C THR A 27 -13.29 -0.54 40.17
N LYS A 28 -12.13 -1.04 40.63
CA LYS A 28 -11.33 -2.19 40.15
C LYS A 28 -10.93 -2.24 38.67
N LEU A 29 -9.70 -1.80 38.39
CA LEU A 29 -8.97 -2.23 37.20
C LEU A 29 -8.37 -3.63 37.44
N LEU A 30 -8.95 -4.65 36.81
CA LEU A 30 -8.37 -5.99 36.67
C LEU A 30 -7.51 -6.01 35.40
N ILE A 31 -6.21 -6.22 35.54
CA ILE A 31 -5.33 -6.59 34.42
C ILE A 31 -4.95 -8.06 34.64
N PRO A 32 -5.43 -9.01 33.82
CA PRO A 32 -4.89 -10.36 33.84
C PRO A 32 -3.78 -10.45 32.80
N TYR A 33 -2.55 -10.82 33.21
CA TYR A 33 -1.81 -11.91 32.55
C TYR A 33 -0.69 -12.45 33.44
N ASN A 34 -0.92 -13.69 33.85
CA ASN A 34 -0.06 -14.79 34.31
C ASN A 34 0.59 -14.85 35.72
N THR A 35 -0.03 -15.74 36.52
CA THR A 35 0.49 -16.75 37.47
C THR A 35 1.53 -16.38 38.55
N GLN A 36 1.07 -16.53 39.79
CA GLN A 36 1.81 -16.61 41.07
C GLN A 36 2.46 -15.32 41.57
N SER A 37 1.66 -14.48 42.24
CA SER A 37 2.18 -13.73 43.39
C SER A 37 1.07 -13.46 44.40
N LYS A 38 1.33 -13.84 45.66
CA LYS A 38 0.49 -13.53 46.82
C LYS A 38 0.37 -12.01 46.94
N ILE A 39 -0.85 -11.52 47.13
CA ILE A 39 -1.13 -10.12 47.48
C ILE A 39 -0.50 -9.85 48.85
N ILE A 40 0.58 -9.09 48.90
CA ILE A 40 1.07 -8.47 50.14
C ILE A 40 0.44 -7.07 50.21
N SER A 41 -0.53 -6.90 51.10
CA SER A 41 -1.08 -5.59 51.44
C SER A 41 -0.10 -4.85 52.34
N ILE A 42 0.69 -3.93 51.77
CA ILE A 42 1.51 -3.00 52.56
C ILE A 42 0.72 -1.71 52.73
N LEU A 43 0.37 -1.39 53.98
CA LEU A 43 -0.19 -0.10 54.38
C LEU A 43 0.94 0.93 54.39
N ILE A 44 0.92 1.90 53.47
CA ILE A 44 1.91 2.99 53.44
C ILE A 44 1.29 4.24 54.09
N PRO A 45 1.88 4.81 55.18
CA PRO A 45 1.37 6.02 55.81
C PRO A 45 1.47 7.27 54.91
N GLY A 46 0.54 8.21 55.11
CA GLY A 46 0.08 9.24 54.16
C GLY A 46 1.10 10.17 53.48
N GLU A 47 2.33 10.33 53.95
CA GLU A 47 3.32 11.21 53.29
C GLU A 47 4.00 10.57 52.06
N ARG A 48 4.10 9.24 52.00
CA ARG A 48 4.72 8.55 50.85
C ARG A 48 3.78 8.41 49.65
N ALA A 49 2.46 8.48 49.86
CA ALA A 49 1.47 8.42 48.79
C ALA A 49 1.46 9.70 47.93
N LEU A 50 1.63 10.87 48.57
CA LEU A 50 1.72 12.17 47.89
C LEU A 50 2.97 12.27 47.00
N ARG A 51 4.15 11.87 47.52
CA ARG A 51 5.38 11.82 46.70
C ARG A 51 5.27 10.85 45.52
N PHE A 52 4.57 9.72 45.68
CA PHE A 52 4.36 8.77 44.58
C PHE A 52 3.40 9.33 43.52
N GLN A 53 2.35 10.06 43.91
CA GLN A 53 1.44 10.74 42.99
C GLN A 53 2.13 11.90 42.26
N GLU A 54 2.93 12.70 42.95
CA GLU A 54 3.73 13.77 42.32
C GLU A 54 4.73 13.21 41.31
N LEU A 55 5.42 12.11 41.64
CA LEU A 55 6.31 11.40 40.71
C LEU A 55 5.57 10.84 39.49
N LEU A 56 4.33 10.37 39.65
CA LEU A 56 3.50 9.89 38.54
C LEU A 56 3.04 11.05 37.64
N ILE A 57 2.65 12.20 38.22
CA ILE A 57 2.28 13.41 37.47
C ILE A 57 3.50 14.01 36.76
N GLU A 58 4.67 13.99 37.40
CA GLU A 58 5.92 14.49 36.82
C GLU A 58 6.41 13.57 35.70
N LYS A 59 6.30 12.24 35.86
CA LYS A 59 6.54 11.29 34.76
C LYS A 59 5.54 11.49 33.63
N ASP A 60 4.26 11.72 33.90
CA ASP A 60 3.25 11.96 32.86
C ASP A 60 3.51 13.26 32.09
N LYS A 61 3.89 14.35 32.78
CA LYS A 61 4.37 15.58 32.13
C LYS A 61 5.63 15.35 31.32
N THR A 62 6.56 14.53 31.82
CA THR A 62 7.82 14.21 31.12
C THR A 62 7.56 13.34 29.90
N ILE A 63 6.65 12.37 29.99
CA ILE A 63 6.18 11.52 28.88
C ILE A 63 5.43 12.37 27.86
N LYS A 64 4.57 13.30 28.28
CA LYS A 64 3.85 14.22 27.39
C LYS A 64 4.81 15.18 26.68
N ARG A 65 5.82 15.72 27.37
CA ARG A 65 6.90 16.51 26.76
C ARG A 65 7.78 15.65 25.85
N HIS A 66 8.07 14.40 26.22
CA HIS A 66 8.81 13.48 25.36
C HIS A 66 8.02 13.15 24.10
N LEU A 67 6.72 12.83 24.22
CA LEU A 67 5.83 12.61 23.10
C LEU A 67 5.72 13.86 22.23
N GLN A 68 5.59 15.06 22.80
CA GLN A 68 5.62 16.32 22.05
C GLN A 68 6.98 16.55 21.37
N SER A 69 8.10 16.23 22.04
CA SER A 69 9.44 16.36 21.47
C SER A 69 9.73 15.30 20.41
N VAL A 70 9.15 14.10 20.54
CA VAL A 70 9.24 13.01 19.57
C VAL A 70 8.34 13.31 18.38
N ASN A 71 7.14 13.85 18.60
CA ASN A 71 6.28 14.35 17.52
C ASN A 71 6.96 15.50 16.79
N LEU A 72 7.56 16.45 17.53
CA LEU A 72 8.34 17.54 16.96
C LEU A 72 9.58 17.02 16.22
N LYS A 73 10.28 16.02 16.76
CA LYS A 73 11.44 15.37 16.12
C LYS A 73 11.06 14.54 14.90
N LEU A 74 9.89 13.89 14.88
CA LEU A 74 9.34 13.19 13.73
C LEU A 74 8.92 14.20 12.64
N ILE A 75 8.31 15.31 13.04
CA ILE A 75 7.99 16.44 12.16
C ILE A 75 9.28 17.10 11.63
N THR A 76 10.33 17.28 12.43
CA THR A 76 11.59 17.88 11.98
C THR A 76 12.47 16.90 11.21
N SER A 77 12.45 15.61 11.52
CA SER A 77 13.11 14.55 10.73
C SER A 77 12.44 14.39 9.37
N SER A 78 11.12 14.53 9.31
CA SER A 78 10.37 14.70 8.06
C SER A 78 10.79 15.97 7.30
N ARG A 79 11.09 17.07 8.01
CA ARG A 79 11.53 18.34 7.40
C ARG A 79 12.97 18.32 6.87
N GLU A 80 13.88 17.58 7.48
CA GLU A 80 15.29 17.50 7.04
C GLU A 80 15.46 16.82 5.67
N HIS A 81 14.48 16.04 5.22
CA HIS A 81 14.46 15.45 3.87
C HIS A 81 13.69 16.29 2.83
N THR A 82 13.09 17.41 3.23
CA THR A 82 12.31 18.29 2.36
C THR A 82 12.88 19.69 2.38
N GLN A 83 14.06 19.89 1.79
CA GLN A 83 14.69 21.21 1.76
C GLN A 83 13.97 22.22 0.82
N ASN A 84 12.85 21.84 0.17
CA ASN A 84 12.03 22.71 -0.67
C ASN A 84 10.52 22.40 -0.58
N LEU A 85 9.96 22.18 0.62
CA LEU A 85 8.51 21.99 0.76
C LEU A 85 7.95 23.01 1.74
N TRP A 86 7.66 24.21 1.23
CA TRP A 86 6.51 24.95 1.73
C TRP A 86 5.28 24.11 1.36
N LEU A 87 4.93 23.11 2.19
CA LEU A 87 3.56 22.66 2.24
C LEU A 87 2.78 23.92 2.64
N ASP A 88 2.07 24.50 1.67
CA ASP A 88 1.22 25.64 1.92
C ASP A 88 0.34 25.31 3.15
N GLU A 89 0.15 26.28 4.04
CA GLU A 89 -0.61 26.08 5.27
C GLU A 89 -2.03 25.56 4.95
N GLU A 90 -2.52 25.95 3.78
CA GLU A 90 -3.72 25.44 3.13
C GLU A 90 -3.67 23.93 2.84
N LEU A 91 -2.58 23.40 2.26
CA LEU A 91 -2.44 21.97 1.94
C LEU A 91 -2.42 21.12 3.21
N LEU A 92 -1.77 21.62 4.27
CA LEU A 92 -1.75 20.95 5.58
C LEU A 92 -3.12 20.94 6.24
N GLU A 93 -3.88 22.04 6.21
CA GLU A 93 -5.25 22.09 6.75
C GLU A 93 -6.21 21.24 5.93
N THR A 94 -6.04 21.21 4.61
CA THR A 94 -6.82 20.34 3.72
C THR A 94 -6.58 18.86 4.04
N ARG A 95 -5.31 18.48 4.26
CA ARG A 95 -4.93 17.14 4.71
C ARG A 95 -5.58 16.79 6.05
N LYS A 96 -5.51 17.68 7.05
CA LYS A 96 -6.11 17.46 8.37
C LYS A 96 -7.63 17.32 8.29
N SER A 97 -8.29 18.12 7.47
CA SER A 97 -9.73 18.03 7.21
C SER A 97 -10.09 16.67 6.60
N CYS A 98 -9.34 16.24 5.59
CA CYS A 98 -9.49 14.93 4.95
C CYS A 98 -9.38 13.78 5.96
N LEU A 99 -8.38 13.82 6.84
CA LEU A 99 -8.12 12.75 7.81
C LEU A 99 -9.20 12.64 8.90
N ARG A 100 -9.95 13.72 9.18
CA ARG A 100 -11.05 13.68 10.17
C ARG A 100 -12.29 12.95 9.63
N SER A 101 -12.53 13.01 8.32
CA SER A 101 -13.68 12.36 7.68
C SER A 101 -13.32 11.96 6.24
N PRO A 102 -12.54 10.87 6.06
CA PRO A 102 -12.00 10.52 4.75
C PRO A 102 -13.10 10.06 3.78
N THR A 103 -13.15 10.70 2.62
CA THR A 103 -13.87 10.20 1.44
C THR A 103 -12.86 9.66 0.42
N SER A 104 -13.28 8.75 -0.47
CA SER A 104 -12.38 8.19 -1.51
C SER A 104 -11.76 9.29 -2.38
N SER A 105 -12.57 10.25 -2.83
CA SER A 105 -12.08 11.40 -3.60
C SER A 105 -11.03 12.20 -2.82
N CYS A 106 -11.30 12.49 -1.54
CA CYS A 106 -10.36 13.24 -0.72
C CYS A 106 -9.01 12.52 -0.55
N VAL A 107 -9.04 11.21 -0.31
CA VAL A 107 -7.81 10.41 -0.14
C VAL A 107 -7.03 10.31 -1.46
N ILE A 108 -7.73 10.18 -2.60
CA ILE A 108 -7.11 10.19 -3.93
C ILE A 108 -6.41 11.52 -4.22
N GLU A 109 -7.08 12.65 -3.93
CA GLU A 109 -6.48 13.98 -4.11
C GLU A 109 -5.25 14.19 -3.23
N GLN A 110 -5.29 13.75 -1.98
CA GLN A 110 -4.11 13.80 -1.10
C GLN A 110 -2.98 12.92 -1.62
N ALA A 111 -3.26 11.70 -2.06
CA ALA A 111 -2.25 10.81 -2.65
C ALA A 111 -1.62 11.41 -3.92
N HIS A 112 -2.43 12.04 -4.77
CA HIS A 112 -1.97 12.74 -5.97
C HIS A 112 -1.05 13.92 -5.61
N ALA A 113 -1.42 14.73 -4.62
CA ALA A 113 -0.62 15.84 -4.15
C ALA A 113 0.74 15.38 -3.58
N GLU A 114 0.76 14.35 -2.74
CA GLU A 114 2.01 13.79 -2.20
C GLU A 114 2.90 13.19 -3.29
N ALA A 115 2.30 12.47 -4.25
CA ALA A 115 3.03 11.95 -5.40
C ALA A 115 3.69 13.11 -6.15
N LYS A 116 2.95 14.16 -6.51
CA LYS A 116 3.49 15.36 -7.21
C LYS A 116 4.58 16.08 -6.42
N ALA A 117 4.47 16.14 -5.10
CA ALA A 117 5.47 16.73 -4.22
C ALA A 117 6.77 15.89 -4.10
N THR A 118 6.73 14.61 -4.50
CA THR A 118 7.89 13.73 -4.47
C THR A 118 8.94 14.19 -5.49
N THR A 119 10.12 14.56 -4.99
CA THR A 119 11.24 15.09 -5.80
C THR A 119 11.93 14.01 -6.62
N ASP A 120 12.06 12.80 -6.06
CA ASP A 120 12.59 11.65 -6.77
C ASP A 120 11.64 11.24 -7.90
N ILE A 121 12.10 11.40 -9.14
CA ILE A 121 11.30 11.18 -10.35
C ILE A 121 10.77 9.74 -10.40
N TRP A 122 11.59 8.76 -10.01
CA TRP A 122 11.21 7.36 -10.08
C TRP A 122 10.08 7.05 -9.10
N ARG A 123 10.22 7.49 -7.85
CA ARG A 123 9.21 7.30 -6.79
C ARG A 123 7.93 8.07 -7.08
N ARG A 124 8.02 9.31 -7.58
CA ARG A 124 6.86 10.09 -8.02
C ARG A 124 6.10 9.32 -9.08
N ASP A 125 6.78 9.01 -10.18
CA ASP A 125 6.16 8.42 -11.36
C ASP A 125 5.58 7.03 -11.05
N PHE A 126 6.25 6.25 -10.19
CA PHE A 126 5.73 4.98 -9.70
C PHE A 126 4.48 5.15 -8.84
N SER A 127 4.45 6.14 -7.95
CA SER A 127 3.29 6.45 -7.11
C SER A 127 2.08 6.91 -7.94
N LEU A 128 2.33 7.69 -8.99
CA LEU A 128 1.28 8.16 -9.91
C LEU A 128 0.56 7.00 -10.62
N ILE A 129 1.19 5.85 -10.84
CA ILE A 129 0.50 4.66 -11.39
C ILE A 129 -0.65 4.21 -10.47
N PHE A 130 -0.42 4.17 -9.16
CA PHE A 130 -1.44 3.77 -8.18
C PHE A 130 -2.50 4.85 -8.00
N VAL A 131 -2.14 6.13 -8.15
CA VAL A 131 -3.11 7.23 -8.20
C VAL A 131 -4.03 7.07 -9.41
N THR A 132 -3.47 6.81 -10.60
CA THR A 132 -4.24 6.48 -11.81
C THR A 132 -5.20 5.32 -11.56
N GLU A 133 -4.72 4.23 -10.94
CA GLU A 133 -5.57 3.07 -10.61
C GLU A 133 -6.72 3.44 -9.67
N ALA A 134 -6.44 4.24 -8.63
CA ALA A 134 -7.44 4.67 -7.68
C ALA A 134 -8.49 5.58 -8.32
N GLN A 135 -8.07 6.52 -9.20
CA GLN A 135 -8.98 7.39 -9.96
C GLN A 135 -9.87 6.57 -10.91
N VAL A 136 -9.32 5.59 -11.63
CA VAL A 136 -10.10 4.66 -12.46
C VAL A 136 -11.10 3.87 -11.63
N LYS A 137 -10.69 3.31 -10.48
CA LYS A 137 -11.58 2.58 -9.57
C LYS A 137 -12.67 3.48 -8.97
N PHE A 138 -12.39 4.76 -8.81
CA PHE A 138 -13.35 5.77 -8.39
C PHE A 138 -14.31 6.19 -9.52
N GLY A 139 -13.98 5.87 -10.77
CA GLY A 139 -14.77 6.19 -11.96
C GLY A 139 -14.35 7.47 -12.69
N ASP A 140 -13.27 8.12 -12.27
CA ASP A 140 -12.75 9.34 -12.90
C ASP A 140 -11.63 9.02 -13.91
N ILE A 141 -12.04 8.57 -15.11
CA ILE A 141 -11.10 8.24 -16.19
C ILE A 141 -10.38 9.49 -16.73
N THR A 142 -11.00 10.68 -16.61
CA THR A 142 -10.39 11.94 -17.05
C THR A 142 -9.21 12.31 -16.15
N ALA A 143 -9.40 12.34 -14.83
CA ALA A 143 -8.32 12.60 -13.89
C ALA A 143 -7.21 11.53 -13.96
N ALA A 144 -7.58 10.27 -14.20
CA ALA A 144 -6.63 9.18 -14.43
C ALA A 144 -5.75 9.42 -15.67
N THR A 145 -6.34 9.90 -16.75
CA THR A 145 -5.61 10.27 -17.98
C THR A 145 -4.63 11.40 -17.72
N GLU A 146 -5.06 12.49 -17.09
CA GLU A 146 -4.18 13.62 -16.73
C GLU A 146 -3.01 13.20 -15.83
N THR A 147 -3.30 12.36 -14.83
CA THR A 147 -2.29 11.81 -13.91
C THR A 147 -1.28 10.94 -14.65
N THR A 148 -1.75 10.14 -15.62
CA THR A 148 -0.89 9.30 -16.45
C THR A 148 0.00 10.11 -17.38
N GLU A 149 -0.50 11.20 -17.95
CA GLU A 149 0.28 12.13 -18.78
C GLU A 149 1.40 12.81 -17.97
N ALA A 150 1.19 13.04 -16.67
CA ALA A 150 2.19 13.61 -15.76
C ALA A 150 3.36 12.67 -15.44
N ILE A 151 3.23 11.36 -15.68
CA ILE A 151 4.30 10.37 -15.50
C ILE A 151 5.39 10.62 -16.54
N LYS A 152 6.57 11.09 -16.13
CA LYS A 152 7.65 11.48 -17.07
C LYS A 152 8.42 10.27 -17.61
N ASN A 153 8.57 9.23 -16.81
CA ASN A 153 9.27 8.02 -17.20
C ASN A 153 8.41 7.20 -18.17
N ALA A 154 8.87 7.08 -19.41
CA ALA A 154 8.11 6.39 -20.45
C ALA A 154 7.79 4.93 -20.11
N SER A 155 8.68 4.18 -19.46
CA SER A 155 8.42 2.79 -19.08
C SER A 155 7.39 2.66 -17.96
N LEU A 156 7.37 3.60 -17.00
CA LEU A 156 6.36 3.64 -15.93
C LEU A 156 5.00 4.17 -16.41
N ARG A 157 4.96 4.92 -17.51
CA ARG A 157 3.70 5.38 -18.09
C ARG A 157 2.87 4.23 -18.67
N LEU A 158 3.53 3.20 -19.22
CA LEU A 158 2.87 2.05 -19.86
C LEU A 158 1.87 1.29 -18.95
N PRO A 159 2.22 0.88 -17.72
CA PRO A 159 1.24 0.24 -16.84
C PRO A 159 0.03 1.15 -16.51
N ALA A 160 0.25 2.46 -16.32
CA ALA A 160 -0.84 3.42 -16.09
C ALA A 160 -1.76 3.56 -17.31
N LEU A 161 -1.19 3.59 -18.52
CA LEU A 161 -1.95 3.56 -19.78
C LEU A 161 -2.82 2.29 -19.88
N LEU A 162 -2.29 1.12 -19.53
CA LEU A 162 -3.06 -0.13 -19.59
C LEU A 162 -4.22 -0.19 -18.58
N ILE A 163 -4.07 0.45 -17.43
CA ILE A 163 -5.15 0.62 -16.45
C ILE A 163 -6.29 1.44 -17.08
N ILE A 164 -5.96 2.55 -17.76
CA ILE A 164 -6.94 3.38 -18.49
C ILE A 164 -7.55 2.62 -19.67
N ALA A 165 -6.76 1.87 -20.44
CA ALA A 165 -7.24 1.07 -21.56
C ALA A 165 -8.30 0.05 -21.09
N LYS A 166 -8.03 -0.66 -19.98
CA LYS A 166 -8.99 -1.57 -19.37
C LYS A 166 -10.26 -0.82 -18.93
N ALA A 167 -10.13 0.37 -18.33
CA ALA A 167 -11.27 1.17 -17.91
C ALA A 167 -12.17 1.55 -19.10
N HIS A 168 -11.58 2.03 -20.20
CA HIS A 168 -12.29 2.33 -21.44
C HIS A 168 -13.01 1.10 -22.00
N ALA A 169 -12.35 -0.06 -22.01
CA ALA A 169 -12.97 -1.30 -22.46
C ALA A 169 -14.18 -1.70 -21.60
N VAL A 170 -14.08 -1.56 -20.28
CA VAL A 170 -15.18 -1.89 -19.34
C VAL A 170 -16.41 -1.00 -19.58
N VAL A 171 -16.22 0.27 -19.92
CA VAL A 171 -17.32 1.20 -20.27
C VAL A 171 -17.72 1.14 -21.75
N GLY A 172 -17.20 0.17 -22.52
CA GLY A 172 -17.56 -0.06 -23.92
C GLY A 172 -16.86 0.85 -24.93
N ASN A 173 -15.92 1.71 -24.51
CA ASN A 173 -15.08 2.49 -25.41
C ASN A 173 -13.90 1.66 -25.94
N PHE A 174 -14.20 0.64 -26.74
CA PHE A 174 -13.19 -0.27 -27.27
C PHE A 174 -12.18 0.41 -28.20
N GLN A 175 -12.60 1.44 -28.94
CA GLN A 175 -11.70 2.17 -29.85
C GLN A 175 -10.54 2.84 -29.09
N GLU A 176 -10.83 3.53 -27.98
CA GLU A 176 -9.77 4.16 -27.18
C GLU A 176 -8.94 3.11 -26.43
N ALA A 177 -9.58 2.04 -25.93
CA ALA A 177 -8.87 0.94 -25.30
C ALA A 177 -7.85 0.27 -26.24
N ASP A 178 -8.24 -0.02 -27.48
CA ASP A 178 -7.37 -0.62 -28.48
C ASP A 178 -6.27 0.35 -28.92
N LYS A 179 -6.59 1.65 -29.10
CA LYS A 179 -5.59 2.69 -29.41
C LYS A 179 -4.48 2.74 -28.35
N ILE A 180 -4.85 2.79 -27.07
CA ILE A 180 -3.88 2.83 -25.96
C ILE A 180 -3.09 1.51 -25.89
N THR A 181 -3.75 0.37 -26.06
CA THR A 181 -3.08 -0.93 -26.04
C THR A 181 -2.04 -1.05 -27.16
N ASN A 182 -2.36 -0.57 -28.36
CA ASN A 182 -1.42 -0.52 -29.49
C ASN A 182 -0.23 0.43 -29.23
N GLU A 183 -0.46 1.57 -28.57
CA GLU A 183 0.63 2.46 -28.15
C GLU A 183 1.61 1.73 -27.22
N VAL A 184 1.08 0.97 -26.27
CA VAL A 184 1.89 0.21 -25.32
C VAL A 184 2.68 -0.90 -26.02
N GLU A 185 2.05 -1.65 -26.94
CA GLU A 185 2.71 -2.69 -27.73
C GLU A 185 3.93 -2.14 -28.50
N ASN A 186 3.80 -0.96 -29.10
CA ASN A 186 4.89 -0.29 -29.83
C ASN A 186 6.05 0.18 -28.94
N ASN A 187 5.90 0.17 -27.62
CA ASN A 187 6.91 0.67 -26.68
C ASN A 187 7.42 -0.39 -25.70
N ILE A 188 6.82 -1.57 -25.65
CA ILE A 188 7.14 -2.61 -24.65
C ILE A 188 8.57 -3.15 -24.79
N GLU A 189 9.10 -3.24 -26.02
CA GLU A 189 10.47 -3.70 -26.29
C GLU A 189 11.55 -2.76 -25.73
N LYS A 190 11.19 -1.49 -25.48
CA LYS A 190 12.11 -0.49 -24.91
C LYS A 190 12.27 -0.65 -23.39
N ILE A 191 11.43 -1.46 -22.74
CA ILE A 191 11.48 -1.68 -21.29
C ILE A 191 12.65 -2.60 -20.94
N ARG A 192 13.63 -2.06 -20.21
CA ARG A 192 14.82 -2.81 -19.77
C ARG A 192 14.66 -3.54 -18.44
N MET A 193 13.75 -3.07 -17.59
CA MET A 193 13.54 -3.63 -16.26
C MET A 193 12.59 -4.82 -16.33
N PRO A 194 13.03 -6.04 -15.98
CA PRO A 194 12.19 -7.24 -16.11
C PRO A 194 10.86 -7.13 -15.37
N TYR A 195 10.84 -6.56 -14.16
CA TYR A 195 9.60 -6.45 -13.39
C TYR A 195 8.57 -5.54 -14.06
N ILE A 196 8.98 -4.40 -14.64
CA ILE A 196 8.08 -3.51 -15.38
C ILE A 196 7.58 -4.22 -16.62
N ARG A 197 8.46 -4.94 -17.32
CA ARG A 197 8.10 -5.66 -18.53
C ARG A 197 7.05 -6.74 -18.24
N THR A 198 7.26 -7.53 -17.18
CA THR A 198 6.28 -8.53 -16.71
C THR A 198 4.97 -7.88 -16.30
N TRP A 199 5.02 -6.75 -15.58
CA TRP A 199 3.82 -6.03 -15.17
C TRP A 199 3.01 -5.54 -16.37
N VAL A 200 3.68 -4.92 -17.35
CA VAL A 200 3.05 -4.44 -18.59
C VAL A 200 2.43 -5.61 -19.37
N PHE A 201 3.11 -6.74 -19.52
CA PHE A 201 2.52 -7.91 -20.18
C PHE A 201 1.26 -8.43 -19.46
N ALA A 202 1.28 -8.55 -18.13
CA ALA A 202 0.10 -8.98 -17.37
C ALA A 202 -1.08 -8.00 -17.47
N LEU A 203 -0.80 -6.69 -17.43
CA LEU A 203 -1.82 -5.65 -17.60
C LEU A 203 -2.34 -5.59 -19.04
N SER A 204 -1.49 -5.79 -20.05
CA SER A 204 -1.89 -5.88 -21.46
C SER A 204 -2.86 -7.04 -21.65
N ALA A 205 -2.56 -8.20 -21.06
CA ALA A 205 -3.48 -9.33 -21.10
C ALA A 205 -4.83 -9.00 -20.45
N SER A 206 -4.84 -8.26 -19.35
CA SER A 206 -6.06 -7.83 -18.68
C SER A 206 -6.88 -6.84 -19.53
N ALA A 207 -6.23 -5.86 -20.17
CA ALA A 207 -6.88 -4.89 -21.04
C ALA A 207 -7.45 -5.57 -22.31
N LEU A 208 -6.65 -6.44 -22.95
CA LEU A 208 -7.06 -7.23 -24.12
C LEU A 208 -8.21 -8.19 -23.80
N THR A 209 -8.24 -8.74 -22.58
CA THR A 209 -9.37 -9.55 -22.11
C THR A 209 -10.65 -8.71 -22.03
N ALA A 210 -10.54 -7.47 -21.53
CA ALA A 210 -11.69 -6.55 -21.44
C ALA A 210 -12.21 -6.13 -22.83
N THR A 211 -11.36 -6.07 -23.85
CA THR A 211 -11.77 -5.87 -25.26
C THR A 211 -12.14 -7.18 -25.98
N LYS A 212 -12.21 -8.31 -25.27
CA LYS A 212 -12.49 -9.67 -25.79
C LYS A 212 -11.46 -10.19 -26.79
N ASN A 213 -10.27 -9.59 -26.85
CA ASN A 213 -9.15 -10.06 -27.64
C ASN A 213 -8.36 -11.17 -26.91
N PHE A 214 -9.03 -12.30 -26.66
CA PHE A 214 -8.47 -13.39 -25.85
C PHE A 214 -7.23 -14.05 -26.45
N LYS A 215 -7.06 -14.00 -27.77
CA LYS A 215 -5.87 -14.55 -28.45
C LYS A 215 -4.62 -13.78 -28.04
N HIS A 216 -4.62 -12.46 -28.20
CA HIS A 216 -3.47 -11.64 -27.82
C HIS A 216 -3.31 -11.54 -26.30
N ALA A 217 -4.40 -11.62 -25.53
CA ALA A 217 -4.32 -11.72 -24.08
C ALA A 217 -3.50 -12.95 -23.63
N ARG A 218 -3.78 -14.12 -24.22
CA ARG A 218 -3.01 -15.36 -23.94
C ARG A 218 -1.56 -15.25 -24.35
N MET A 219 -1.24 -14.60 -25.48
CA MET A 219 0.15 -14.35 -25.87
C MET A 219 0.88 -13.49 -24.83
N ASN A 220 0.26 -12.41 -24.36
CA ASN A 220 0.85 -11.54 -23.34
C ASN A 220 1.05 -12.27 -22.00
N ILE A 221 0.15 -13.18 -21.63
CA ILE A 221 0.34 -14.04 -20.44
C ILE A 221 1.60 -14.91 -20.58
N LEU A 222 1.84 -15.50 -21.75
CA LEU A 222 3.04 -16.31 -22.00
C LEU A 222 4.32 -15.47 -21.88
N GLU A 223 4.31 -14.25 -22.42
CA GLU A 223 5.43 -13.30 -22.29
C GLU A 223 5.67 -12.89 -20.82
N ALA A 224 4.60 -12.66 -20.05
CA ALA A 224 4.70 -12.38 -18.62
C ALA A 224 5.33 -13.58 -17.86
N LEU A 225 4.89 -14.80 -18.17
CA LEU A 225 5.44 -16.03 -17.58
C LEU A 225 6.91 -16.26 -17.93
N GLN A 226 7.36 -15.85 -19.12
CA GLN A 226 8.76 -15.94 -19.50
C GLN A 226 9.61 -14.88 -18.79
N THR A 227 9.11 -13.64 -18.71
CA THR A 227 9.86 -12.51 -18.15
C THR A 227 9.95 -12.53 -16.62
N VAL A 228 8.95 -13.09 -15.92
CA VAL A 228 8.93 -13.12 -14.44
C VAL A 228 10.16 -13.84 -13.86
N GLY A 229 10.67 -14.87 -14.55
CA GLY A 229 11.88 -15.59 -14.13
C GLY A 229 13.17 -14.77 -14.20
N GLN A 230 13.15 -13.61 -14.86
CA GLN A 230 14.31 -12.70 -14.98
C GLN A 230 14.36 -11.66 -13.84
N ILE A 231 13.30 -11.58 -13.02
CA ILE A 231 13.24 -10.68 -11.87
C ILE A 231 14.08 -11.26 -10.74
N LYS A 232 15.02 -10.46 -10.20
CA LYS A 232 15.95 -10.92 -9.14
C LYS A 232 15.30 -11.02 -7.77
N GLU A 233 14.45 -10.07 -7.43
CA GLU A 233 13.85 -9.95 -6.10
C GLU A 233 12.67 -10.92 -5.94
N SER A 234 12.69 -11.75 -4.89
CA SER A 234 11.66 -12.77 -4.64
C SER A 234 10.29 -12.16 -4.34
N SER A 235 10.23 -11.11 -3.52
CA SER A 235 8.97 -10.41 -3.23
C SER A 235 8.33 -9.83 -4.49
N THR A 236 9.13 -9.22 -5.36
CA THR A 236 8.64 -8.71 -6.65
C THR A 236 8.19 -9.85 -7.58
N ARG A 237 8.88 -11.00 -7.60
CA ARG A 237 8.39 -12.17 -8.34
C ARG A 237 7.03 -12.64 -7.81
N ALA A 238 6.85 -12.65 -6.49
CA ALA A 238 5.58 -13.04 -5.88
C ALA A 238 4.42 -12.12 -6.33
N GLU A 239 4.62 -10.81 -6.28
CA GLU A 239 3.65 -9.81 -6.78
C GLU A 239 3.33 -10.04 -8.27
N MET A 240 4.36 -10.24 -9.10
CA MET A 240 4.16 -10.46 -10.54
C MET A 240 3.44 -11.77 -10.84
N HIS A 241 3.72 -12.86 -10.10
CA HIS A 241 2.97 -14.10 -10.22
C HIS A 241 1.49 -13.92 -9.85
N ALA A 242 1.19 -13.12 -8.82
CA ALA A 242 -0.20 -12.79 -8.46
C ALA A 242 -0.92 -12.00 -9.57
N LEU A 243 -0.24 -11.07 -10.23
CA LEU A 243 -0.81 -10.34 -11.37
C LEU A 243 -1.02 -11.25 -12.60
N ILE A 244 -0.07 -12.12 -12.90
CA ILE A 244 -0.20 -13.12 -13.97
C ILE A 244 -1.40 -14.04 -13.71
N ALA A 245 -1.59 -14.47 -12.46
CA ALA A 245 -2.75 -15.28 -12.09
C ALA A 245 -4.08 -14.56 -12.30
N SER A 246 -4.18 -13.26 -11.97
CA SER A 246 -5.36 -12.45 -12.26
C SER A 246 -5.62 -12.39 -13.78
N ALA A 247 -4.58 -12.17 -14.59
CA ALA A 247 -4.69 -12.18 -16.05
C ALA A 247 -5.15 -13.54 -16.61
N GLN A 248 -4.62 -14.65 -16.10
CA GLN A 248 -5.03 -16.01 -16.47
C GLN A 248 -6.50 -16.27 -16.14
N ALA A 249 -6.95 -15.85 -14.96
CA ALA A 249 -8.36 -15.98 -14.60
C ALA A 249 -9.27 -15.18 -15.55
N GLY A 250 -8.84 -14.00 -15.99
CA GLY A 250 -9.54 -13.19 -17.00
C GLY A 250 -9.80 -13.94 -18.31
N VAL A 251 -8.87 -14.79 -18.75
CA VAL A 251 -9.03 -15.64 -19.96
C VAL A 251 -9.60 -17.03 -19.65
N SER A 252 -10.19 -17.20 -18.46
CA SER A 252 -10.77 -18.44 -17.92
C SER A 252 -9.77 -19.60 -17.69
N ASP A 253 -8.48 -19.30 -17.57
CA ASP A 253 -7.43 -20.25 -17.18
C ASP A 253 -7.30 -20.30 -15.65
N LEU A 254 -8.30 -20.90 -14.98
CA LEU A 254 -8.30 -21.02 -13.52
C LEU A 254 -7.23 -21.98 -12.99
N SER A 255 -6.84 -22.97 -13.80
CA SER A 255 -5.77 -23.91 -13.44
C SER A 255 -4.43 -23.20 -13.40
N GLY A 256 -4.09 -22.46 -14.46
CA GLY A 256 -2.87 -21.66 -14.52
C GLY A 256 -2.85 -20.54 -13.47
N ALA A 257 -4.00 -19.90 -13.21
CA ALA A 257 -4.12 -18.91 -12.14
C ALA A 257 -3.80 -19.53 -10.76
N SER A 258 -4.33 -20.71 -10.46
CA SER A 258 -4.02 -21.46 -9.23
C SER A 258 -2.54 -21.77 -9.10
N GLU A 259 -1.93 -22.22 -10.20
CA GLU A 259 -0.51 -22.56 -10.24
C GLU A 259 0.37 -21.33 -9.95
N ASN A 260 0.06 -20.18 -10.56
CA ASN A 260 0.83 -18.96 -10.32
C ASN A 260 0.60 -18.38 -8.92
N ILE A 261 -0.59 -18.54 -8.33
CA ILE A 261 -0.81 -18.22 -6.90
C ILE A 261 0.11 -19.06 -6.02
N ASN A 262 0.26 -20.36 -6.27
CA ASN A 262 1.16 -21.22 -5.51
C ASN A 262 2.64 -20.86 -5.71
N ARG A 263 3.03 -20.48 -6.94
CA ARG A 263 4.37 -19.94 -7.22
C ARG A 263 4.60 -18.65 -6.44
N ALA A 264 3.61 -17.76 -6.35
CA ALA A 264 3.71 -16.54 -5.57
C ALA A 264 3.96 -16.83 -4.08
N PHE A 265 3.26 -17.79 -3.46
CA PHE A 265 3.57 -18.21 -2.08
C PHE A 265 4.98 -18.78 -1.95
N THR A 266 5.43 -19.59 -2.90
CA THR A 266 6.81 -20.13 -2.91
C THR A 266 7.86 -19.02 -2.97
N GLU A 267 7.58 -17.91 -3.66
CA GLU A 267 8.46 -16.73 -3.70
C GLU A 267 8.39 -15.90 -2.41
N VAL A 268 7.24 -15.83 -1.75
CA VAL A 268 7.10 -15.23 -0.41
C VAL A 268 7.92 -16.00 0.62
N ASP A 269 7.94 -17.33 0.59
CA ASP A 269 8.74 -18.16 1.51
C ASP A 269 10.26 -17.90 1.37
N LYS A 270 10.70 -17.37 0.22
CA LYS A 270 12.09 -16.96 -0.03
C LYS A 270 12.37 -15.50 0.36
N THR A 271 11.37 -14.76 0.81
CA THR A 271 11.48 -13.34 1.16
C THR A 271 11.76 -13.18 2.64
N GLU A 272 12.98 -12.77 2.99
CA GLU A 272 13.39 -12.63 4.40
C GLU A 272 12.78 -11.41 5.09
N ASP A 273 12.60 -10.30 4.36
CA ASP A 273 12.09 -9.05 4.91
C ASP A 273 10.58 -9.16 5.20
N PRO A 274 10.14 -9.02 6.47
CA PRO A 274 8.74 -9.18 6.82
C PRO A 274 7.82 -8.12 6.20
N PHE A 275 8.32 -6.92 5.92
CA PHE A 275 7.56 -5.86 5.25
C PHE A 275 7.31 -6.20 3.79
N LEU A 276 8.34 -6.65 3.06
CA LEU A 276 8.21 -7.10 1.67
C LEU A 276 7.33 -8.35 1.55
N SER A 277 7.45 -9.27 2.52
CA SER A 277 6.61 -10.47 2.60
C SER A 277 5.12 -10.09 2.79
N ALA A 278 4.82 -9.18 3.72
CA ALA A 278 3.45 -8.72 3.96
C ALA A 278 2.84 -8.00 2.74
N LEU A 279 3.66 -7.21 2.01
CA LEU A 279 3.22 -6.55 0.79
C LEU A 279 2.83 -7.58 -0.29
N ALA A 280 3.73 -8.51 -0.59
CA ALA A 280 3.47 -9.56 -1.57
C ALA A 280 2.25 -10.43 -1.20
N LEU A 281 2.10 -10.81 0.08
CA LEU A 281 0.94 -11.55 0.57
C LEU A 281 -0.38 -10.79 0.39
N THR A 282 -0.36 -9.46 0.49
CA THR A 282 -1.55 -8.62 0.25
C THR A 282 -1.97 -8.69 -1.22
N PHE A 283 -1.02 -8.65 -2.16
CA PHE A 283 -1.30 -8.86 -3.58
C PHE A 283 -1.88 -10.26 -3.86
N ILE A 284 -1.28 -11.30 -3.29
CA ILE A 284 -1.77 -12.69 -3.44
C ILE A 284 -3.21 -12.82 -2.92
N ALA A 285 -3.50 -12.28 -1.74
CA ALA A 285 -4.84 -12.33 -1.15
C ALA A 285 -5.88 -11.59 -2.00
N SER A 286 -5.54 -10.42 -2.54
CA SER A 286 -6.40 -9.68 -3.47
C SER A 286 -6.70 -10.52 -4.72
N THR A 287 -5.67 -11.09 -5.35
CA THR A 287 -5.83 -11.96 -6.51
C THR A 287 -6.68 -13.19 -6.19
N GLN A 288 -6.45 -13.88 -5.07
CA GLN A 288 -7.26 -15.05 -4.68
C GLN A 288 -8.75 -14.70 -4.56
N SER A 289 -9.05 -13.51 -4.02
CA SER A 289 -10.41 -12.99 -3.92
C SER A 289 -11.02 -12.76 -5.31
N GLU A 290 -10.26 -12.17 -6.24
CA GLU A 290 -10.70 -11.95 -7.64
C GLU A 290 -10.95 -13.25 -8.40
N VAL A 291 -10.06 -14.23 -8.26
CA VAL A 291 -10.16 -15.54 -8.94
C VAL A 291 -11.25 -16.43 -8.32
N GLY A 292 -11.79 -16.06 -7.16
CA GLY A 292 -12.84 -16.82 -6.47
C GLY A 292 -12.32 -18.06 -5.74
N GLN A 293 -11.02 -18.11 -5.40
CA GLN A 293 -10.38 -19.20 -4.66
C GLN A 293 -10.52 -19.05 -3.13
N ASN A 294 -11.64 -18.52 -2.66
CA ASN A 294 -11.85 -18.17 -1.24
C ASN A 294 -12.18 -19.36 -0.33
N LYS A 295 -11.93 -20.61 -0.77
CA LYS A 295 -12.46 -21.81 -0.09
C LYS A 295 -11.92 -22.01 1.34
N ASN A 296 -10.82 -21.36 1.73
CA ASN A 296 -10.13 -21.66 2.99
C ASN A 296 -9.86 -20.45 3.92
N TYR A 297 -10.41 -19.25 3.67
CA TYR A 297 -10.19 -18.13 4.61
C TYR A 297 -11.01 -18.35 5.89
N LYS A 298 -10.36 -18.88 6.93
CA LYS A 298 -10.82 -18.78 8.31
C LYS A 298 -9.87 -17.85 9.04
N ARG A 299 -10.41 -16.79 9.63
CA ARG A 299 -9.70 -15.97 10.61
C ARG A 299 -9.37 -16.88 11.81
N THR A 300 -8.14 -17.37 11.88
CA THR A 300 -7.55 -17.96 13.10
C THR A 300 -7.19 -16.84 14.06
#